data_AF-A0A2N1SFX4-F1
#
_entry.id   AF-A0A2N1SFX4-F1
#
_cell.length_a   1.000
_cell.length_b   1.000
_cell.length_c   1.000
_cell.angle_alpha   90.00
_cell.angle_beta   90.00
_cell.angle_gamma   90.00
#
_symmetry.space_group_name_H-M   'P 1'
#
loop_
_entity.id
_entity.type
_entity.pdbx_description
1 polymer ?
#
loop_
_entity_poly.entity_id
_entity_poly.type
_entity_poly.pdbx_seq_one_letter_code
_entity_poly.pdbx_strand_id
1 'polypeptide(L)'
;MDKSLKKPMILTILLIVVLVVILVILGSGSTQDNPTTLNIFSLIIILALLALVWFKYFQQRNVSIDEPVLPIIKITEPPLPADDSISTKTGAQCEKAGTYICKEHNERTVEMQEGKRFPPCRGDGTGHSAVWIHKD
;
A
#
# COMPACT_ATOMS: atom_id res chain seq x y z
N MET A 1 -11.58 12.47 -5.15
CA MET A 1 -10.23 12.65 -5.72
C MET A 1 -9.25 12.81 -4.57
N ASP A 2 -8.67 11.69 -4.14
CA ASP A 2 -7.93 11.55 -2.88
C ASP A 2 -6.75 12.51 -2.79
N LYS A 3 -6.61 13.17 -1.64
CA LYS A 3 -5.57 14.19 -1.39
C LYS A 3 -4.14 13.61 -1.54
N SER A 4 -3.97 12.29 -1.47
CA SER A 4 -2.67 11.60 -1.63
C SER A 4 -2.14 11.61 -3.07
N LEU A 5 -3.02 11.57 -4.07
CA LEU A 5 -2.64 11.57 -5.50
C LEU A 5 -2.28 12.96 -6.04
N LYS A 6 -2.79 14.01 -5.40
CA LYS A 6 -2.56 15.39 -5.85
C LYS A 6 -1.10 15.81 -5.69
N LYS A 7 -0.43 15.42 -4.60
CA LYS A 7 0.96 15.81 -4.33
C LYS A 7 1.95 15.32 -5.39
N PRO A 8 2.02 14.03 -5.74
CA PRO A 8 2.93 13.56 -6.78
C PRO A 8 2.52 14.07 -8.17
N MET A 9 1.22 14.23 -8.45
CA MET A 9 0.76 14.72 -9.75
C MET A 9 1.05 16.22 -9.97
N ILE A 10 0.96 17.04 -8.91
CA ILE A 10 1.29 18.47 -8.98
C ILE A 10 2.81 18.65 -9.15
N LEU A 11 3.62 17.81 -8.47
CA LEU A 11 5.07 17.86 -8.60
C LEU A 11 5.52 17.53 -10.03
N THR A 12 4.94 16.51 -10.66
CA THR A 12 5.28 16.16 -12.05
C THR A 12 4.87 17.25 -13.04
N ILE A 13 3.68 17.85 -12.86
CA ILE A 13 3.23 18.96 -13.70
C ILE A 13 4.17 20.16 -13.57
N LEU A 14 4.56 20.52 -12.33
CA LEU A 14 5.47 21.63 -12.09
C LEU A 14 6.84 21.40 -12.72
N LEU A 15 7.36 20.16 -12.61
CA LEU A 15 8.66 19.78 -13.19
C LEU A 15 8.62 19.86 -14.74
N ILE A 16 7.51 19.43 -15.36
CA ILE A 16 7.30 19.54 -16.81
C ILE A 16 7.27 21.02 -17.25
N VAL A 17 6.55 21.88 -16.51
CA VAL A 17 6.46 23.31 -16.84
C VAL A 17 7.84 23.98 -16.77
N VAL A 18 8.61 23.72 -15.71
CA VAL A 18 9.97 24.25 -15.56
C VAL A 18 10.88 23.76 -16.70
N LEU A 19 10.75 22.49 -17.09
CA LEU A 19 11.54 21.92 -18.18
C LEU A 19 11.23 22.57 -19.54
N VAL A 20 9.95 22.80 -19.85
CA VAL A 20 9.55 23.50 -21.08
C VAL A 20 10.15 24.90 -21.12
N VAL A 21 10.15 25.61 -20.00
CA VAL A 21 10.78 26.94 -19.89
C VAL A 21 12.28 26.86 -20.17
N ILE A 22 12.98 25.88 -19.60
CA ILE A 22 14.42 25.68 -19.83
C ILE A 22 14.71 25.37 -21.31
N LEU A 23 13.90 24.52 -21.94
CA LEU A 23 14.04 24.19 -23.36
C LEU A 23 13.82 25.40 -24.28
N VAL A 24 12.86 26.26 -23.94
CA VAL A 24 12.60 27.50 -24.69
C VAL A 24 13.78 28.47 -24.54
N ILE A 25 14.34 28.60 -23.33
CA ILE A 25 15.49 29.49 -23.07
C ILE A 25 16.75 28.97 -23.80
N LEU A 26 17.04 27.67 -23.71
CA LEU A 26 18.19 27.06 -24.38
C LEU A 26 18.04 27.06 -25.90
N GLY A 27 16.83 26.79 -26.41
CA GLY A 27 16.53 26.85 -27.85
C GLY A 27 16.57 28.26 -28.43
N SER A 28 16.34 29.29 -27.61
CA SER A 28 16.45 30.69 -28.03
C SER A 28 17.88 31.24 -27.92
N GLY A 29 18.77 30.58 -27.17
CA GLY A 29 20.14 31.05 -26.91
C GLY A 29 21.25 30.31 -27.67
N SER A 30 20.96 29.21 -28.38
CA SER A 30 21.99 28.38 -28.99
C SER A 30 22.32 28.77 -30.44
N THR A 31 23.47 29.43 -30.64
CA THR A 31 24.23 29.38 -31.91
C THR A 31 24.94 28.03 -31.99
N GLN A 32 24.28 27.01 -32.53
CA GLN A 32 24.88 25.68 -32.73
C GLN A 32 24.38 25.08 -34.03
N ASP A 33 25.26 24.41 -34.78
CA ASP A 33 25.09 24.11 -36.21
C ASP A 33 24.00 23.08 -36.53
N ASN A 34 23.48 22.37 -35.53
CA ASN A 34 22.34 21.44 -35.63
C ASN A 34 21.53 21.41 -34.31
N PRO A 35 20.96 22.55 -33.89
CA PRO A 35 20.37 22.69 -32.56
C PRO A 35 19.09 21.84 -32.44
N THR A 36 18.41 21.61 -33.56
CA THR A 36 17.20 20.81 -33.67
C THR A 36 17.42 19.35 -33.31
N THR A 37 18.48 18.71 -33.80
CA THR A 37 18.71 17.27 -33.59
C THR A 37 19.03 16.96 -32.14
N LEU A 38 19.89 17.74 -31.50
CA LEU A 38 20.25 17.55 -30.08
C LEU A 38 19.06 17.83 -29.15
N ASN A 39 18.24 18.84 -29.45
CA ASN A 39 17.03 19.13 -28.69
C ASN A 39 16.01 17.98 -28.81
N ILE A 40 15.88 17.37 -29.99
CA ILE A 40 15.01 16.20 -30.20
C ILE A 40 15.53 14.99 -29.41
N PHE A 41 16.83 14.69 -29.45
CA PHE A 41 17.40 13.59 -28.67
C PHE A 41 17.24 13.81 -27.17
N SER A 42 17.48 15.03 -26.68
CA SER A 42 17.25 15.39 -25.29
C SER A 42 15.80 15.15 -24.88
N LEU A 43 14.85 15.58 -25.72
CA LEU A 43 13.42 15.41 -25.47
C LEU A 43 13.01 13.93 -25.44
N ILE A 44 13.53 13.10 -26.35
CA ILE A 44 13.26 11.65 -26.39
C ILE A 44 13.81 10.95 -25.14
N ILE A 45 15.04 11.26 -24.73
CA ILE A 45 15.68 10.66 -23.54
C ILE A 45 14.87 10.99 -22.28
N ILE A 46 14.41 12.24 -22.16
CA ILE A 46 13.62 12.68 -21.00
C ILE A 46 12.23 12.04 -21.00
N LEU A 47 11.58 11.91 -22.17
CA LEU A 47 10.31 11.18 -22.30
C LEU A 47 10.46 9.71 -21.88
N ALA A 48 11.56 9.06 -22.25
CA ALA A 48 11.87 7.70 -21.84
C ALA A 48 12.09 7.60 -20.32
N LEU A 49 12.82 8.53 -19.71
CA LEU A 49 13.02 8.56 -18.26
C LEU A 49 11.71 8.79 -17.50
N LEU A 50 10.85 9.70 -17.98
CA LEU A 50 9.53 9.93 -17.41
C LEU A 50 8.65 8.68 -17.51
N ALA A 51 8.67 7.99 -18.65
CA ALA A 51 7.96 6.73 -18.85
C ALA A 51 8.48 5.64 -17.90
N LEU A 52 9.80 5.53 -17.69
CA LEU A 52 10.39 4.57 -16.76
C LEU A 52 10.03 4.86 -15.31
N VAL A 53 10.03 6.13 -14.89
CA VAL A 53 9.61 6.54 -13.55
C VAL A 53 8.13 6.23 -13.33
N TRP A 54 7.28 6.53 -14.32
CA TRP A 54 5.86 6.19 -14.28
C TRP A 54 5.62 4.69 -14.28
N PHE A 55 6.35 3.93 -15.09
CA PHE A 55 6.24 2.48 -15.16
C PHE A 55 6.67 1.83 -13.84
N LYS A 56 7.76 2.29 -13.23
CA LYS A 56 8.20 1.82 -11.90
C LYS A 56 7.20 2.20 -10.80
N TYR A 57 6.67 3.42 -10.82
CA TYR A 57 5.64 3.86 -9.89
C TYR A 57 4.34 3.07 -10.05
N PHE A 58 3.94 2.78 -11.29
CA PHE A 58 2.76 1.97 -11.61
C PHE A 58 2.94 0.50 -11.25
N GLN A 59 4.12 -0.08 -11.49
CA GLN A 59 4.47 -1.41 -10.99
C GLN A 59 4.37 -1.45 -9.47
N GLN A 60 4.93 -0.47 -8.77
CA GLN A 60 4.86 -0.39 -7.31
C GLN A 60 3.42 -0.25 -6.80
N ARG A 61 2.53 0.37 -7.60
CA ARG A 61 1.10 0.46 -7.32
C ARG A 61 0.35 -0.85 -7.60
N ASN A 62 0.64 -1.53 -8.70
CA ASN A 62 0.02 -2.82 -9.04
C ASN A 62 0.44 -3.93 -8.08
N VAL A 63 1.67 -3.89 -7.56
CA VAL A 63 2.15 -4.81 -6.50
C VAL A 63 1.36 -4.65 -5.19
N SER A 64 0.77 -3.47 -4.94
CA SER A 64 -0.07 -3.21 -3.77
C SER A 64 -1.58 -3.38 -4.02
N ILE A 65 -2.01 -3.69 -5.25
CA ILE A 65 -3.41 -3.92 -5.63
C ILE A 65 -3.48 -5.27 -6.36
N ASP A 66 -2.92 -6.31 -5.76
CA ASP A 66 -3.42 -7.67 -5.95
C ASP A 66 -3.76 -8.17 -4.55
N GLU A 67 -5.00 -7.85 -4.14
CA GLU A 67 -5.70 -8.72 -3.22
C GLU A 67 -5.67 -10.12 -3.84
N PRO A 68 -5.12 -11.13 -3.15
CA PRO A 68 -4.86 -12.44 -3.73
C PRO A 68 -6.20 -13.09 -4.11
N VAL A 69 -6.47 -13.18 -5.40
CA VAL A 69 -7.44 -14.15 -5.91
C VAL A 69 -6.87 -15.52 -5.57
N LEU A 70 -7.51 -16.17 -4.60
CA LEU A 70 -7.32 -17.59 -4.28
C LEU A 70 -7.26 -18.42 -5.58
N PRO A 71 -6.25 -19.30 -5.69
CA PRO A 71 -6.59 -20.70 -5.76
C PRO A 71 -5.82 -21.48 -4.69
N ILE A 72 -6.59 -21.98 -3.71
CA ILE A 72 -6.48 -23.33 -3.15
C ILE A 72 -5.05 -23.89 -2.98
N ILE A 73 -4.58 -23.84 -1.73
CA ILE A 73 -3.76 -24.85 -1.03
C ILE A 73 -2.42 -25.25 -1.67
N LYS A 74 -1.33 -24.80 -1.04
CA LYS A 74 -0.23 -25.70 -0.65
C LYS A 74 0.46 -25.19 0.60
N ILE A 75 0.31 -25.97 1.67
CA ILE A 75 1.03 -25.89 2.95
C ILE A 75 2.51 -26.12 2.69
N THR A 76 3.39 -25.25 3.22
CA THR A 76 4.66 -25.59 3.90
C THR A 76 5.16 -24.34 4.66
N GLU A 77 5.03 -24.37 6.00
CA GLU A 77 5.67 -23.53 7.04
C GLU A 77 7.14 -23.99 7.30
N PRO A 78 7.97 -23.42 8.21
CA PRO A 78 8.44 -22.04 8.50
C PRO A 78 10.00 -21.99 8.70
N PRO A 79 10.64 -20.88 9.18
CA PRO A 79 10.74 -20.62 10.63
C PRO A 79 10.57 -19.14 11.08
N LEU A 80 9.93 -19.00 12.24
CA LEU A 80 9.58 -17.83 13.06
C LEU A 80 10.69 -16.80 13.36
N PRO A 81 10.32 -15.59 13.82
CA PRO A 81 10.42 -15.36 15.26
C PRO A 81 9.05 -15.16 15.92
N ALA A 82 8.95 -15.75 17.11
CA ALA A 82 7.80 -15.92 17.97
C ALA A 82 7.04 -14.62 18.26
N ASP A 83 5.74 -14.66 17.97
CA ASP A 83 4.74 -14.24 18.94
C ASP A 83 3.62 -15.27 18.82
N ASP A 84 3.52 -16.17 19.80
CA ASP A 84 2.52 -17.27 19.88
C ASP A 84 1.08 -16.75 20.08
N SER A 85 0.81 -15.55 19.59
CA SER A 85 -0.45 -14.86 19.69
C SER A 85 -1.47 -15.48 18.72
N ILE A 86 -2.22 -16.46 19.23
CA ILE A 86 -3.36 -17.06 18.51
C ILE A 86 -4.35 -15.94 18.20
N SER A 87 -4.42 -15.51 16.94
CA SER A 87 -5.33 -14.46 16.48
C SER A 87 -6.53 -15.05 15.73
N THR A 88 -7.72 -14.54 16.02
CA THR A 88 -9.01 -15.04 15.51
C THR A 88 -9.99 -13.89 15.27
N LYS A 89 -11.14 -14.15 14.65
CA LYS A 89 -12.09 -13.12 14.20
C LYS A 89 -13.48 -13.35 14.77
N THR A 90 -14.27 -12.28 14.87
CA THR A 90 -15.68 -12.35 15.24
C THR A 90 -16.43 -13.39 14.40
N GLY A 91 -17.18 -14.27 15.06
CA GLY A 91 -17.93 -15.35 14.42
C GLY A 91 -17.12 -16.63 14.13
N ALA A 92 -15.79 -16.59 14.19
CA ALA A 92 -14.95 -17.79 14.09
C ALA A 92 -15.15 -18.69 15.31
N GLN A 93 -14.83 -19.97 15.18
CA GLN A 93 -14.83 -20.90 16.31
C GLN A 93 -13.55 -20.75 17.13
N CYS A 94 -13.68 -20.91 18.44
CA CYS A 94 -12.57 -20.89 19.37
C CYS A 94 -11.82 -22.22 19.34
N GLU A 95 -10.56 -22.18 18.91
CA GLU A 95 -9.66 -23.34 18.88
C GLU A 95 -9.02 -23.60 20.24
N LYS A 96 -8.72 -22.56 21.03
CA LYS A 96 -8.13 -22.67 22.36
C LYS A 96 -8.92 -21.86 23.37
N ALA A 97 -9.42 -22.51 24.43
CA ALA A 97 -10.08 -21.81 25.52
C ALA A 97 -9.09 -20.86 26.22
N GLY A 98 -9.54 -19.65 26.56
CA GLY A 98 -8.68 -18.63 27.14
C GLY A 98 -9.27 -17.23 27.08
N THR A 99 -8.48 -16.26 27.53
CA THR A 99 -8.85 -14.84 27.46
C THR A 99 -8.33 -14.25 26.17
N TYR A 100 -9.20 -13.56 25.43
CA TYR A 100 -8.84 -12.89 24.20
C TYR A 100 -9.07 -11.39 24.32
N ILE A 101 -8.19 -10.58 23.74
CA ILE A 101 -8.29 -9.12 23.70
C ILE A 101 -8.66 -8.67 22.30
N CYS A 102 -9.54 -7.68 22.18
CA CYS A 102 -9.81 -7.04 20.90
C CYS A 102 -8.58 -6.23 20.44
N LYS A 103 -8.11 -6.48 19.22
CA LYS A 103 -6.98 -5.75 18.61
C LYS A 103 -7.18 -4.23 18.55
N GLU A 104 -8.41 -3.78 18.40
CA GLU A 104 -8.77 -2.35 18.33
C GLU A 104 -9.00 -1.74 19.71
N HIS A 105 -9.42 -2.55 20.69
CA HIS A 105 -9.78 -2.11 22.03
C HIS A 105 -9.05 -2.98 23.06
N ASN A 106 -7.82 -2.59 23.43
CA ASN A 106 -6.97 -3.32 24.38
C ASN A 106 -7.61 -3.51 25.77
N GLU A 107 -8.60 -2.68 26.13
CA GLU A 107 -9.36 -2.74 27.37
C GLU A 107 -10.49 -3.78 27.32
N ARG A 108 -10.85 -4.28 26.13
CA ARG A 108 -11.94 -5.23 25.92
C ARG A 108 -11.39 -6.64 25.81
N THR A 109 -11.63 -7.43 26.84
CA THR A 109 -11.31 -8.85 26.88
C THR A 109 -12.57 -9.70 26.86
N VAL A 110 -12.48 -10.91 26.32
CA VAL A 110 -13.54 -11.92 26.30
C VAL A 110 -12.94 -13.26 26.69
N GLU A 111 -13.59 -13.94 27.64
CA GLU A 111 -13.29 -15.33 27.95
C GLU A 111 -14.00 -16.25 26.98
N MET A 112 -13.26 -17.16 26.40
CA MET A 112 -13.73 -18.05 25.35
C MET A 112 -13.56 -19.50 25.75
N GLN A 113 -14.54 -20.31 25.39
CA GLN A 113 -14.52 -21.76 25.50
C GLN A 113 -14.31 -22.37 24.12
N GLU A 114 -13.58 -23.48 24.06
CA GLU A 114 -13.34 -24.22 22.83
C GLU A 114 -14.66 -24.60 22.13
N GLY A 115 -14.68 -24.43 20.81
CA GLY A 115 -15.85 -24.68 19.95
C GLY A 115 -16.94 -23.60 19.97
N LYS A 116 -16.89 -22.61 20.89
CA LYS A 116 -17.81 -21.45 20.88
C LYS A 116 -17.38 -20.42 19.85
N ARG A 117 -18.34 -19.59 19.39
CA ARG A 117 -18.07 -18.53 18.41
C ARG A 117 -17.69 -17.23 19.09
N PHE A 118 -16.68 -16.54 18.55
CA PHE A 118 -16.25 -15.24 19.08
C PHE A 118 -17.34 -14.18 18.92
N PRO A 119 -17.68 -13.45 20.00
CA PRO A 119 -18.67 -12.38 19.92
C PRO A 119 -18.10 -11.15 19.18
N PRO A 120 -18.98 -10.25 18.68
CA PRO A 120 -18.55 -8.94 18.22
C PRO A 120 -18.03 -8.12 19.41
N CYS A 121 -17.03 -7.26 19.17
CA CYS A 121 -16.58 -6.33 20.20
C CYS A 121 -17.56 -5.18 20.30
N ARG A 122 -18.12 -4.93 21.49
CA ARG A 122 -19.11 -3.85 21.70
C ARG A 122 -18.50 -2.44 21.71
N GLY A 123 -17.17 -2.30 21.72
CA GLY A 123 -16.43 -1.03 21.54
C GLY A 123 -17.04 0.19 22.24
N ASP A 124 -17.05 1.32 21.53
CA ASP A 124 -17.65 2.61 21.91
C ASP A 124 -19.20 2.62 21.88
N GLY A 125 -19.85 1.45 21.95
CA GLY A 125 -21.30 1.31 22.09
C GLY A 125 -22.06 0.85 20.84
N THR A 126 -21.47 0.94 19.64
CA THR A 126 -22.12 0.52 18.38
C THR A 126 -21.83 -0.93 17.98
N GLY A 127 -20.77 -1.52 18.52
CA GLY A 127 -20.32 -2.88 18.18
C GLY A 127 -19.71 -3.00 16.78
N HIS A 128 -18.56 -3.66 16.66
CA HIS A 128 -17.91 -3.94 15.37
C HIS A 128 -17.39 -5.39 15.33
N SER A 129 -17.09 -5.84 14.12
CA SER A 129 -16.35 -7.09 13.91
C SER A 129 -14.90 -6.90 14.36
N ALA A 130 -14.51 -7.57 15.43
CA ALA A 130 -13.17 -7.52 15.98
C ALA A 130 -12.31 -8.70 15.55
N VAL A 131 -11.00 -8.43 15.49
CA VAL A 131 -9.94 -9.43 15.58
C VAL A 131 -9.60 -9.59 17.07
N TRP A 132 -9.66 -10.83 17.55
CA TRP A 132 -9.38 -11.25 18.91
C TRP A 132 -7.98 -11.87 18.96
N ILE A 133 -7.17 -11.46 19.92
CA ILE A 133 -5.80 -11.98 20.11
C ILE A 133 -5.77 -12.69 21.46
N HIS A 134 -5.33 -13.95 21.47
CA HIS A 134 -5.19 -14.72 22.70
C HIS A 134 -4.18 -14.04 23.61
N LYS A 135 -4.59 -13.80 24.84
CA LYS A 135 -3.73 -13.32 25.91
C LYS A 135 -3.19 -14.56 26.61
N ASP A 136 -1.95 -14.92 26.33
CA ASP A 136 -1.24 -15.96 27.09
C ASP A 136 -1.04 -15.55 28.56
#